data_AF-A0A929F4L5-F1
#
_entry.id   AF-A0A929F4L5-F1
#
_cell.length_a   1.000
_cell.length_b   1.000
_cell.length_c   1.000
_cell.angle_alpha   90.00
_cell.angle_beta   90.00
_cell.angle_gamma   90.00
#
_symmetry.space_group_name_H-M   'P 1'
#
loop_
_entity.id
_entity.type
_entity.pdbx_description
1 polymer ?
#
loop_
_entity_poly.entity_id
_entity_poly.type
_entity_poly.pdbx_seq_one_letter_code
_entity_poly.pdbx_strand_id
1 'polypeptide(L)'
;MKIAVSSENLNPEARVAQRFGISPYLIIVDPETMEFEAVPNPGAAGQRAAGMQTVVLAISKEVDAVLTGYLSPTAMKYLTNSGIEVITGVTGTVFEAVAQYRSQIHPATIHRMVKPESTGAILLHALKSTGKQFANLLPIFVGVILLVGLFSAFISKKILSSIFSGNALLDTLLGTGLGSILASNPINSYVIGGQLLEQEVSLFAVTAFIAAWVTIGLVQLPAEMAALGKKFALIRNALSFALCMAISFLTVVTYNAILG
;
A
#
# COMPACT_ATOMS: atom_id res chain seq x y z
N MET A 1 33.16 -12.09 1.38
CA MET A 1 32.47 -10.77 1.52
C MET A 1 31.41 -10.71 0.43
N LYS A 2 30.24 -10.11 0.62
CA LYS A 2 29.18 -10.09 -0.40
C LYS A 2 28.91 -8.67 -0.88
N ILE A 3 29.10 -8.42 -2.17
CA ILE A 3 28.82 -7.12 -2.79
C ILE A 3 27.62 -7.26 -3.72
N ALA A 4 26.55 -6.52 -3.47
CA ALA A 4 25.43 -6.40 -4.41
C ALA A 4 25.69 -5.28 -5.42
N VAL A 5 25.53 -5.58 -6.70
CA VAL A 5 25.63 -4.59 -7.78
C VAL A 5 24.29 -4.54 -8.52
N SER A 6 23.73 -3.34 -8.67
CA SER A 6 22.53 -3.16 -9.48
C SER A 6 22.85 -3.40 -10.96
N SER A 7 22.15 -4.34 -11.61
CA SER A 7 22.49 -4.78 -12.96
C SER A 7 21.31 -4.70 -13.92
N GLU A 8 21.60 -4.37 -15.17
CA GLU A 8 20.63 -4.38 -16.27
C GLU A 8 20.34 -5.79 -16.79
N ASN A 9 21.22 -6.77 -16.54
CA ASN A 9 21.07 -8.14 -17.03
C ASN A 9 21.62 -9.19 -16.03
N LEU A 10 21.48 -10.47 -16.35
CA LEU A 10 21.84 -11.61 -15.49
C LEU A 10 23.35 -11.90 -15.44
N ASN A 11 24.14 -11.32 -16.34
CA ASN A 11 25.56 -11.60 -16.49
C ASN A 11 26.43 -10.53 -15.81
N PRO A 12 27.62 -10.88 -15.30
CA PRO A 12 28.51 -9.94 -14.62
C PRO A 12 29.24 -8.97 -15.57
N GLU A 13 29.13 -9.18 -16.87
CA GLU A 13 29.53 -8.23 -17.91
C GLU A 13 28.41 -7.20 -18.22
N ALA A 14 27.22 -7.37 -17.64
CA ALA A 14 26.16 -6.38 -17.75
C ALA A 14 26.60 -5.04 -17.22
N ARG A 15 25.99 -3.98 -17.76
CA ARG A 15 26.18 -2.64 -17.25
C ARG A 15 25.52 -2.49 -15.88
N VAL A 16 26.16 -1.70 -15.02
CA VAL A 16 25.57 -1.26 -13.78
C VAL A 16 24.33 -0.41 -14.07
N ALA A 17 23.20 -0.79 -13.49
CA ALA A 17 21.95 -0.08 -13.66
C ALA A 17 22.00 1.32 -13.01
N GLN A 18 21.42 2.29 -13.70
CA GLN A 18 21.37 3.69 -13.25
C GLN A 18 20.50 3.90 -12.01
N ARG A 19 19.49 3.05 -11.77
CA ARG A 19 18.55 3.20 -10.65
C ARG A 19 18.47 1.90 -9.87
N PHE A 20 18.90 1.93 -8.60
CA PHE A 20 18.86 0.76 -7.73
C PHE A 20 17.45 0.16 -7.60
N GLY A 21 16.48 0.98 -7.21
CA GLY A 21 15.15 0.49 -6.80
C GLY A 21 14.27 -0.14 -7.89
N ILE A 22 14.68 -0.02 -9.15
CA ILE A 22 13.98 -0.60 -10.31
C ILE A 22 14.95 -1.32 -11.24
N SER A 23 16.18 -1.62 -10.78
CA SER A 23 17.11 -2.40 -11.58
C SER A 23 16.50 -3.76 -11.88
N PRO A 24 16.67 -4.34 -13.08
CA PRO A 24 16.16 -5.68 -13.38
C PRO A 24 16.70 -6.76 -12.43
N TYR A 25 17.99 -6.68 -12.08
CA TYR A 25 18.66 -7.67 -11.25
C TYR A 25 19.54 -6.99 -10.19
N LEU A 26 19.82 -7.75 -9.12
CA LEU A 26 20.97 -7.54 -8.24
C LEU A 26 21.93 -8.70 -8.46
N ILE A 27 23.17 -8.40 -8.87
CA ILE A 27 24.22 -9.40 -8.94
C ILE A 27 25.01 -9.34 -7.64
N ILE A 28 25.02 -10.44 -6.89
CA ILE A 28 25.77 -10.58 -5.65
C ILE A 28 27.08 -11.27 -6.00
N VAL A 29 28.20 -10.61 -5.76
CA VAL A 29 29.54 -11.10 -6.11
C VAL A 29 30.36 -11.23 -4.84
N ASP A 30 31.11 -12.32 -4.72
CA ASP A 30 32.23 -12.39 -3.78
C ASP A 30 33.49 -11.80 -4.44
N PRO A 31 34.07 -10.71 -3.92
CA PRO A 31 35.20 -10.03 -4.54
C PRO A 31 36.52 -10.84 -4.47
N GLU A 32 36.59 -11.90 -3.66
CA GLU A 32 37.77 -12.75 -3.53
C GLU A 32 37.78 -13.87 -4.58
N THR A 33 36.64 -14.56 -4.73
CA THR A 33 36.50 -15.72 -5.65
C THR A 33 35.95 -15.33 -7.02
N MET A 34 35.35 -14.15 -7.15
CA MET A 34 34.58 -13.71 -8.32
C MET A 34 33.36 -14.60 -8.64
N GLU A 35 32.96 -15.46 -7.71
CA GLU A 35 31.69 -16.18 -7.80
C GLU A 35 30.54 -15.19 -7.69
N PHE A 36 29.51 -15.37 -8.52
CA PHE A 36 28.36 -14.47 -8.55
C PHE A 36 27.03 -15.22 -8.56
N GLU A 37 26.02 -14.61 -7.96
CA GLU A 37 24.63 -15.01 -8.02
C GLU A 37 23.81 -13.85 -8.61
N ALA A 38 23.07 -14.11 -9.69
CA ALA A 38 22.15 -13.13 -10.27
C ALA A 38 20.75 -13.32 -9.68
N VAL A 39 20.26 -12.30 -8.97
CA VAL A 39 18.96 -12.35 -8.28
C VAL A 39 17.97 -11.40 -8.96
N PRO A 40 16.80 -11.88 -9.40
CA PRO A 40 15.74 -11.02 -9.93
C PRO A 40 15.30 -10.00 -8.90
N ASN A 41 15.17 -8.73 -9.29
CA ASN A 41 14.70 -7.69 -8.39
C ASN A 41 13.16 -7.60 -8.42
N PRO A 42 12.46 -7.85 -7.30
CA PRO A 42 11.01 -7.65 -7.21
C PRO A 42 10.57 -6.22 -7.56
N GLY A 43 11.44 -5.23 -7.35
CA GLY A 43 11.22 -3.83 -7.70
C GLY A 43 11.31 -3.51 -9.19
N ALA A 44 11.79 -4.43 -10.04
CA ALA A 44 12.00 -4.18 -11.47
C ALA A 44 10.73 -3.74 -12.21
N ALA A 45 9.56 -4.23 -11.79
CA ALA A 45 8.27 -3.88 -12.40
C ALA A 45 7.81 -2.44 -12.09
N GLY A 46 8.54 -1.68 -11.27
CA GLY A 46 8.24 -0.27 -10.97
C GLY A 46 6.92 -0.08 -10.21
N GLN A 47 6.40 -1.13 -9.57
CA GLN A 47 5.16 -1.08 -8.80
C GLN A 47 5.36 -0.35 -7.46
N ARG A 48 4.26 -0.15 -6.71
CA ARG A 48 4.26 0.59 -5.45
C ARG A 48 5.32 0.01 -4.48
N ALA A 49 6.18 0.88 -3.95
CA ALA A 49 7.29 0.53 -3.07
C ALA A 49 8.42 -0.33 -3.67
N ALA A 50 8.57 -0.37 -5.01
CA ALA A 50 9.64 -1.07 -5.72
C ALA A 50 11.05 -0.85 -5.12
N GLY A 51 11.40 0.40 -4.80
CA GLY A 51 12.70 0.71 -4.22
C GLY A 51 12.93 0.10 -2.84
N MET A 52 11.90 0.03 -1.99
CA MET A 52 12.03 -0.61 -0.68
C MET A 52 12.09 -2.13 -0.77
N GLN A 53 11.42 -2.73 -1.76
CA GLN A 53 11.53 -4.17 -2.02
C GLN A 53 12.97 -4.54 -2.41
N THR A 54 13.64 -3.70 -3.20
CA THR A 54 15.05 -3.90 -3.55
C THR A 54 15.96 -3.79 -2.32
N VAL A 55 15.69 -2.83 -1.43
CA VAL A 55 16.43 -2.67 -0.16
C VAL A 55 16.27 -3.91 0.73
N VAL A 56 15.04 -4.41 0.89
CA VAL A 56 14.78 -5.63 1.67
C VAL A 56 15.50 -6.83 1.07
N LEU A 57 15.52 -6.96 -0.26
CA LEU A 57 16.25 -8.03 -0.94
C LEU A 57 17.75 -7.99 -0.62
N ALA A 58 18.38 -6.81 -0.74
CA ALA A 58 19.80 -6.66 -0.43
C ALA A 58 20.11 -7.03 1.03
N ILE A 59 19.30 -6.57 1.98
CA ILE A 59 19.45 -6.91 3.41
C ILE A 59 19.27 -8.42 3.63
N SER A 60 18.25 -9.04 3.01
CA SER A 60 17.97 -10.48 3.16
C SER A 60 19.07 -11.37 2.62
N LYS A 61 19.88 -10.86 1.68
CA LYS A 61 21.03 -11.54 1.09
C LYS A 61 22.31 -11.33 1.89
N GLU A 62 22.23 -10.56 2.98
CA GLU A 62 23.34 -10.29 3.91
C GLU A 62 24.55 -9.71 3.18
N VAL A 63 24.32 -8.73 2.32
CA VAL A 63 25.39 -8.08 1.57
C VAL A 63 26.09 -7.04 2.44
N ASP A 64 27.41 -6.96 2.31
CA ASP A 64 28.26 -6.02 3.04
C ASP A 64 28.28 -4.64 2.36
N ALA A 65 28.18 -4.62 1.02
CA ALA A 65 28.19 -3.40 0.23
C ALA A 65 27.20 -3.44 -0.94
N VAL A 66 26.71 -2.28 -1.34
CA VAL A 66 25.85 -2.04 -2.51
C VAL A 66 26.51 -1.04 -3.45
N LEU A 67 26.73 -1.45 -4.69
CA LEU A 67 27.26 -0.62 -5.78
C LEU A 67 26.14 -0.31 -6.79
N THR A 68 25.90 0.96 -7.08
CA THR A 68 24.84 1.38 -8.01
C THR A 68 25.09 2.74 -8.66
N GLY A 69 24.38 3.04 -9.75
CA GLY A 69 24.38 4.39 -10.33
C GLY A 69 23.73 5.42 -9.39
N TYR A 70 22.44 5.27 -9.09
CA TYR A 70 21.69 6.19 -8.23
C TYR A 70 20.81 5.46 -7.22
N LEU A 71 20.75 6.04 -6.02
CA LEU A 71 19.97 5.55 -4.90
C LEU A 71 19.28 6.72 -4.19
N SER A 72 18.00 6.56 -3.85
CA SER A 72 17.22 7.63 -3.20
C SER A 72 17.65 7.83 -1.74
N PRO A 73 17.52 9.06 -1.16
CA PRO A 73 17.90 9.32 0.23
C PRO A 73 17.24 8.38 1.24
N THR A 74 16.00 7.98 0.97
CA THR A 74 15.26 7.01 1.81
C THR A 74 15.91 5.63 1.77
N ALA A 75 16.19 5.10 0.58
CA ALA A 75 16.83 3.79 0.44
C ALA A 75 18.24 3.79 1.07
N MET A 76 18.98 4.90 0.92
CA MET A 76 20.34 5.03 1.44
C MET A 76 20.33 4.90 2.95
N LYS A 77 19.43 5.64 3.61
CA LYS A 77 19.24 5.59 5.05
C LYS A 77 18.94 4.19 5.57
N TYR A 78 18.12 3.40 4.86
CA TYR A 78 17.79 2.04 5.31
C TYR A 78 18.97 1.05 5.16
N LEU A 79 19.70 1.13 4.06
CA LEU A 79 20.89 0.30 3.83
C LEU A 79 22.00 0.63 4.84
N THR A 80 22.32 1.90 5.02
CA THR A 80 23.38 2.33 5.96
C THR A 80 23.01 2.05 7.42
N ASN A 81 21.75 2.25 7.81
CA ASN A 81 21.28 1.87 9.15
C ASN A 81 21.33 0.36 9.41
N SER A 82 21.34 -0.46 8.34
CA SER A 82 21.50 -1.92 8.43
C SER A 82 22.97 -2.35 8.41
N GLY A 83 23.91 -1.40 8.40
CA GLY A 83 25.36 -1.67 8.37
C GLY A 83 25.91 -1.95 6.98
N ILE A 84 25.12 -1.74 5.92
CA ILE A 84 25.53 -1.99 4.53
C ILE A 84 26.19 -0.72 3.97
N GLU A 85 27.39 -0.86 3.43
CA GLU A 85 28.10 0.22 2.73
C GLU A 85 27.40 0.52 1.39
N VAL A 86 27.24 1.80 1.04
CA VAL A 86 26.56 2.20 -0.20
C VAL A 86 27.46 3.11 -1.02
N ILE A 87 27.75 2.70 -2.25
CA ILE A 87 28.51 3.49 -3.21
C ILE A 87 27.60 3.79 -4.41
N THR A 88 27.44 5.08 -4.67
CA THR A 88 26.66 5.62 -5.78
C THR A 88 27.56 6.23 -6.85
N GLY A 89 27.01 6.54 -8.02
CA GLY A 89 27.75 7.07 -9.16
C GLY A 89 28.57 6.02 -9.90
N VAL A 90 28.35 4.73 -9.60
CA VAL A 90 29.08 3.63 -10.23
C VAL A 90 28.64 3.46 -11.68
N THR A 91 29.60 3.32 -12.58
CA THR A 91 29.38 3.12 -14.02
C THR A 91 30.32 2.03 -14.54
N GLY A 92 30.06 1.54 -15.75
CA GLY A 92 30.79 0.42 -16.33
C GLY A 92 30.06 -0.91 -16.18
N THR A 93 30.79 -2.01 -16.27
CA THR A 93 30.25 -3.36 -16.05
C THR A 93 30.24 -3.74 -14.56
N VAL A 94 29.46 -4.77 -14.20
CA VAL A 94 29.41 -5.26 -12.81
C VAL A 94 30.80 -5.69 -12.32
N PHE A 95 31.59 -6.40 -13.14
CA PHE A 95 32.96 -6.76 -12.76
C PHE A 95 33.92 -5.57 -12.70
N GLU A 96 33.80 -4.58 -13.58
CA GLU A 96 34.58 -3.35 -13.47
C GLU A 96 34.27 -2.62 -12.16
N ALA A 97 32.99 -2.55 -11.77
CA ALA A 97 32.56 -1.94 -10.52
C ALA A 97 33.15 -2.64 -9.29
N VAL A 98 33.11 -3.98 -9.26
CA VAL A 98 33.69 -4.79 -8.18
C VAL A 98 35.22 -4.64 -8.14
N ALA A 99 35.87 -4.61 -9.31
CA ALA A 99 37.33 -4.40 -9.40
C ALA A 99 37.73 -2.99 -8.91
N GLN A 100 36.96 -1.96 -9.28
CA GLN A 100 37.17 -0.59 -8.80
C GLN A 100 37.00 -0.51 -7.27
N TYR A 101 35.96 -1.16 -6.74
CA TYR A 101 35.73 -1.26 -5.30
C TYR A 101 36.93 -1.88 -4.58
N ARG A 102 37.51 -2.94 -5.13
CA ARG A 102 38.71 -3.60 -4.59
C ARG A 102 39.97 -2.73 -4.66
N SER A 103 40.12 -1.93 -5.72
CA SER A 103 41.31 -1.11 -5.97
C SER A 103 41.38 0.14 -5.09
N GLN A 104 40.24 0.71 -4.73
CA GLN A 104 40.17 1.71 -3.69
C GLN A 104 40.30 0.93 -2.38
N ILE A 105 41.49 0.95 -1.75
CA ILE A 105 41.75 0.30 -0.46
C ILE A 105 40.82 0.94 0.59
N HIS A 106 39.58 0.49 0.63
CA HIS A 106 38.69 0.64 1.76
C HIS A 106 39.05 -0.54 2.66
N PRO A 107 39.84 -0.34 3.73
CA PRO A 107 39.98 -1.40 4.73
C PRO A 107 38.57 -1.79 5.12
N ALA A 108 38.24 -3.08 4.94
CA ALA A 108 36.94 -3.65 5.24
C ALA A 108 36.45 -3.07 6.58
N THR A 109 35.59 -2.07 6.50
CA THR A 109 35.04 -1.46 7.71
C THR A 109 33.99 -2.45 8.13
N ILE A 110 34.39 -3.37 9.01
CA ILE A 110 33.47 -4.24 9.74
C ILE A 110 32.56 -3.30 10.53
N HIS A 111 31.47 -2.86 9.90
CA HIS A 111 30.40 -2.16 10.57
C HIS A 111 29.71 -3.19 11.46
N ARG A 112 30.21 -3.31 12.68
CA ARG A 112 29.50 -3.91 13.81
C ARG A 112 28.06 -3.42 13.75
N MET A 113 27.09 -4.35 13.81
CA MET A 113 25.70 -4.01 14.12
C MET A 113 25.70 -3.01 15.29
N VAL A 114 25.32 -1.77 15.02
CA VAL A 114 25.11 -0.79 16.08
C VAL A 114 23.83 -1.24 16.79
N LYS A 115 24.00 -1.82 17.97
CA LYS A 115 22.89 -2.11 18.89
C LYS A 115 22.07 -0.82 19.05
N PRO A 116 20.73 -0.86 18.99
CA PRO A 116 19.93 0.35 18.92
C PRO A 116 20.31 1.33 20.03
N GLU A 117 20.51 2.60 19.68
CA GLU A 117 20.61 3.67 20.67
C GLU A 117 19.43 3.61 21.64
N SER A 118 19.69 3.99 22.90
CA SER A 118 18.85 3.72 24.08
C SER A 118 17.34 3.55 23.78
N THR A 119 16.78 2.44 24.27
CA THR A 119 15.35 2.07 24.12
C THR A 119 14.39 3.23 24.42
N GLY A 120 14.76 4.15 25.32
CA GLY A 120 13.99 5.35 25.65
C GLY A 120 13.87 6.36 24.51
N ALA A 121 14.93 6.61 23.73
CA ALA A 121 14.89 7.53 22.59
C ALA A 121 13.98 6.99 21.47
N ILE A 122 14.02 5.68 21.24
CA ILE A 122 13.14 4.99 20.28
C ILE A 122 11.68 5.06 20.73
N LEU A 123 11.41 4.84 22.02
CA LEU A 123 10.06 4.93 22.57
C LEU A 123 9.49 6.35 22.49
N LEU A 124 10.30 7.36 22.83
CA LEU A 124 9.90 8.76 22.73
C LEU A 124 9.61 9.17 21.29
N HIS A 125 10.45 8.72 20.35
CA HIS A 125 10.24 8.96 18.93
C HIS A 125 8.96 8.26 18.42
N ALA A 126 8.72 7.01 18.84
CA ALA A 126 7.50 6.28 18.51
C ALA A 126 6.25 7.00 19.05
N LEU A 127 6.25 7.41 20.33
CA LEU A 127 5.15 8.15 20.94
C LEU A 127 4.90 9.50 20.25
N LYS A 128 5.96 10.24 19.95
CA LYS A 128 5.87 11.51 19.21
C LYS A 128 5.32 11.31 17.81
N SER A 129 5.73 10.25 17.12
CA SER A 129 5.22 9.88 15.80
C SER A 129 3.73 9.56 15.87
N THR A 130 3.31 8.72 16.82
CA THR A 130 1.89 8.39 17.05
C THR A 130 1.07 9.63 17.38
N GLY A 131 1.54 10.50 18.28
CA GLY A 131 0.87 11.75 18.62
C GLY A 131 0.70 12.67 17.41
N LYS A 132 1.73 12.77 16.56
CA LYS A 132 1.65 13.53 15.30
C LYS A 132 0.65 12.92 14.32
N GLN A 133 0.57 11.60 14.22
CA GLN A 133 -0.46 10.93 13.40
C GLN A 133 -1.87 11.21 13.92
N PHE A 134 -2.08 11.17 15.24
CA PHE A 134 -3.36 11.49 15.85
C PHE A 134 -3.78 12.93 15.58
N ALA A 135 -2.85 13.88 15.71
CA ALA A 135 -3.09 15.28 15.37
C ALA A 135 -3.46 15.47 13.89
N ASN A 136 -2.86 14.69 12.98
CA ASN A 136 -3.20 14.72 11.55
C ASN A 136 -4.60 14.15 11.25
N LEU A 137 -5.13 13.26 12.10
CA LEU A 137 -6.49 12.71 11.95
C LEU A 137 -7.56 13.63 12.55
N LEU A 138 -7.21 14.51 13.49
CA LEU A 138 -8.15 15.40 14.17
C LEU A 138 -9.03 16.23 13.22
N PRO A 139 -8.49 16.87 12.15
CA PRO A 139 -9.31 17.64 11.22
C PRO A 139 -10.35 16.78 10.48
N ILE A 140 -10.01 15.52 10.19
CA ILE A 140 -10.94 14.58 9.55
C ILE A 140 -12.08 14.27 10.52
N PHE A 141 -11.79 13.97 11.79
CA PHE A 141 -12.84 13.71 12.78
C PHE A 141 -13.74 14.93 13.00
N VAL A 142 -13.18 16.13 13.10
CA VAL A 142 -13.97 17.37 13.20
C VAL A 142 -14.87 17.55 11.97
N GLY A 143 -14.31 17.35 10.77
CA GLY A 143 -15.08 17.41 9.52
C GLY A 143 -16.20 16.38 9.49
N VAL A 144 -15.93 15.16 9.94
CA VAL A 144 -16.91 14.07 10.04
C VAL A 144 -18.04 14.42 11.02
N ILE A 145 -17.72 14.93 12.22
CA ILE A 145 -18.73 15.33 13.22
C ILE A 145 -19.61 16.46 12.69
N LEU A 146 -19.02 17.46 12.03
CA LEU A 146 -19.77 18.55 11.41
C LEU A 146 -20.65 18.07 10.27
N LEU A 147 -20.13 17.16 9.43
CA LEU A 147 -20.89 16.56 8.33
C LEU A 147 -22.08 15.75 8.85
N VAL A 148 -21.89 14.99 9.94
CA VAL A 148 -22.96 14.27 10.64
C VAL A 148 -24.04 15.24 11.11
N GLY A 149 -23.66 16.34 11.78
CA GLY A 149 -24.61 17.37 12.20
C GLY A 149 -25.37 18.01 11.03
N LEU A 150 -24.68 18.30 9.93
CA LEU A 150 -25.28 18.84 8.71
C LEU A 150 -26.22 17.83 8.04
N PHE A 151 -25.82 16.56 7.98
CA PHE A 151 -26.64 15.47 7.44
C PHE A 151 -27.94 15.35 8.22
N SER A 152 -27.88 15.34 9.55
CA SER A 152 -29.07 15.29 10.40
C SER A 152 -29.96 16.54 10.28
N ALA A 153 -29.39 17.70 9.91
CA ALA A 153 -30.16 18.92 9.65
C ALA A 153 -30.88 18.91 8.29
N PHE A 154 -30.26 18.38 7.25
CA PHE A 154 -30.78 18.39 5.87
C PHE A 154 -31.55 17.12 5.48
N ILE A 155 -31.14 15.96 6.01
CA ILE A 155 -31.73 14.65 5.74
C ILE A 155 -32.53 14.24 6.98
N SER A 156 -33.81 14.60 6.96
CA SER A 156 -34.74 14.20 8.01
C SER A 156 -35.20 12.75 7.83
N LYS A 157 -35.60 12.11 8.93
CA LYS A 157 -36.28 10.80 8.95
C LYS A 157 -37.43 10.67 7.94
N LYS A 158 -38.13 11.77 7.63
CA LYS A 158 -39.23 11.80 6.64
C LYS A 158 -38.74 11.56 5.21
N ILE A 159 -37.57 12.10 4.85
CA ILE A 159 -36.97 11.88 3.53
C ILE A 159 -36.48 10.44 3.44
N LEU A 160 -35.82 9.94 4.49
CA LEU A 160 -35.30 8.57 4.52
C LEU A 160 -36.40 7.52 4.49
N SER A 161 -37.49 7.68 5.24
CA SER A 161 -38.65 6.77 5.20
C SER A 161 -39.45 6.83 3.89
N SER A 162 -39.28 7.88 3.08
CA SER A 162 -39.84 7.94 1.72
C SER A 162 -38.98 7.20 0.70
N ILE A 163 -37.68 7.06 0.97
CA ILE A 163 -36.72 6.38 0.08
C ILE A 163 -36.63 4.90 0.46
N PHE A 164 -36.46 4.62 1.75
CA PHE A 164 -36.38 3.29 2.33
C PHE A 164 -37.75 2.89 2.86
N SER A 165 -38.32 1.88 2.21
CA SER A 165 -39.69 1.41 2.45
C SER A 165 -39.79 0.42 3.62
N GLY A 166 -38.65 -0.03 4.15
CA GLY A 166 -38.57 -1.12 5.13
C GLY A 166 -38.59 -2.51 4.51
N ASN A 167 -38.82 -2.63 3.20
CA ASN A 167 -38.72 -3.90 2.49
C ASN A 167 -37.24 -4.24 2.29
N ALA A 168 -36.79 -5.34 2.88
CA ALA A 168 -35.40 -5.79 2.84
C ALA A 168 -34.80 -5.81 1.42
N LEU A 169 -35.55 -6.22 0.40
CA LEU A 169 -35.02 -6.33 -0.97
C LEU A 169 -34.87 -4.96 -1.65
N LEU A 170 -35.90 -4.11 -1.53
CA LEU A 170 -35.86 -2.75 -2.10
C LEU A 170 -34.83 -1.88 -1.37
N ASP A 171 -34.78 -1.97 -0.06
CA ASP A 171 -33.84 -1.23 0.76
C ASP A 171 -32.39 -1.67 0.46
N THR A 172 -32.15 -2.97 0.31
CA THR A 172 -30.85 -3.48 -0.13
C THR A 172 -30.48 -2.92 -1.51
N LEU A 173 -31.40 -2.96 -2.47
CA LEU A 173 -31.17 -2.45 -3.83
C LEU A 173 -30.82 -0.96 -3.84
N LEU A 174 -31.57 -0.16 -3.09
CA LEU A 174 -31.34 1.28 -2.97
C LEU A 174 -30.04 1.58 -2.21
N GLY A 175 -29.75 0.83 -1.16
CA GLY A 175 -28.49 0.90 -0.43
C GLY A 175 -27.30 0.61 -1.33
N THR A 176 -27.33 -0.49 -2.10
CA THR A 176 -26.31 -0.83 -3.09
C THR A 176 -26.18 0.27 -4.15
N GLY A 177 -27.30 0.77 -4.68
CA GLY A 177 -27.31 1.84 -5.67
C GLY A 177 -26.65 3.12 -5.16
N LEU A 178 -27.05 3.62 -3.99
CA LEU A 178 -26.47 4.81 -3.38
C LEU A 178 -24.98 4.62 -3.06
N GLY A 179 -24.61 3.48 -2.46
CA GLY A 179 -23.21 3.17 -2.16
C GLY A 179 -22.36 3.11 -3.42
N SER A 180 -22.91 2.58 -4.52
CA SER A 180 -22.17 2.40 -5.77
C SER A 180 -21.76 3.72 -6.47
N ILE A 181 -22.50 4.80 -6.25
CA ILE A 181 -22.23 6.13 -6.82
C ILE A 181 -21.17 6.86 -6.00
N LEU A 182 -21.14 6.61 -4.70
CA LEU A 182 -20.32 7.34 -3.76
C LEU A 182 -18.96 6.67 -3.64
N ALA A 183 -17.93 7.29 -4.24
CA ALA A 183 -16.55 6.81 -4.16
C ALA A 183 -15.72 7.77 -3.30
N SER A 184 -15.24 7.30 -2.15
CA SER A 184 -14.35 8.06 -1.26
C SER A 184 -13.59 7.14 -0.31
N ASN A 185 -13.01 7.69 0.75
CA ASN A 185 -12.40 6.93 1.84
C ASN A 185 -13.44 6.00 2.51
N PRO A 186 -13.18 4.68 2.63
CA PRO A 186 -14.07 3.73 3.32
C PRO A 186 -14.48 4.14 4.73
N ILE A 187 -13.68 4.96 5.43
CA ILE A 187 -14.05 5.48 6.76
C ILE A 187 -15.39 6.26 6.69
N ASN A 188 -15.63 7.01 5.61
CA ASN A 188 -16.83 7.83 5.46
C ASN A 188 -18.10 6.98 5.31
N SER A 189 -18.02 5.78 4.71
CA SER A 189 -19.19 4.91 4.56
C SER A 189 -19.67 4.39 5.91
N TYR A 190 -18.76 4.14 6.87
CA TYR A 190 -19.14 3.73 8.22
C TYR A 190 -19.82 4.85 9.01
N VAL A 191 -19.32 6.08 8.88
CA VAL A 191 -19.93 7.26 9.53
C VAL A 191 -21.35 7.48 9.00
N ILE A 192 -21.50 7.56 7.68
CA ILE A 192 -22.81 7.80 7.05
C ILE A 192 -23.74 6.62 7.33
N GLY A 193 -23.23 5.39 7.25
CA GLY A 193 -23.98 4.19 7.58
C GLY A 193 -24.52 4.20 9.02
N GLY A 194 -23.70 4.60 10.00
CA GLY A 194 -24.14 4.75 11.39
C GLY A 194 -25.28 5.76 11.54
N GLN A 195 -25.20 6.90 10.84
CA GLN A 195 -26.27 7.89 10.83
C GLN A 195 -27.56 7.39 10.17
N LEU A 196 -27.46 6.62 9.09
CA LEU A 196 -28.62 5.99 8.47
C LEU A 196 -29.33 5.04 9.45
N LEU A 197 -28.57 4.26 10.23
CA LEU A 197 -29.13 3.39 11.27
C LEU A 197 -29.81 4.17 12.40
N GLU A 198 -29.21 5.26 12.87
CA GLU A 198 -29.83 6.15 13.88
C GLU A 198 -31.15 6.76 13.40
N GLN A 199 -31.32 6.92 12.07
CA GLN A 199 -32.55 7.40 11.44
C GLN A 199 -33.52 6.26 11.04
N GLU A 200 -33.35 5.06 11.60
CA GLU A 200 -34.19 3.87 11.37
C GLU A 200 -34.17 3.32 9.93
N VAL A 201 -33.12 3.60 9.16
CA VAL A 201 -32.90 2.90 7.89
C VAL A 201 -32.58 1.43 8.17
N SER A 202 -33.10 0.52 7.35
CA SER A 202 -32.93 -0.90 7.59
C SER A 202 -31.46 -1.34 7.54
N LEU A 203 -31.12 -2.32 8.39
CA LEU A 203 -29.77 -2.89 8.44
C LEU A 203 -29.35 -3.44 7.07
N PHE A 204 -30.32 -3.99 6.32
CA PHE A 204 -30.14 -4.45 4.94
C PHE A 204 -29.67 -3.35 3.99
N ALA A 205 -30.29 -2.16 4.03
CA ALA A 205 -29.84 -1.01 3.23
C ALA A 205 -28.43 -0.56 3.61
N VAL A 206 -28.16 -0.41 4.91
CA VAL A 206 -26.88 0.13 5.39
C VAL A 206 -25.72 -0.82 5.13
N THR A 207 -25.89 -2.12 5.36
CA THR A 207 -24.86 -3.13 5.05
C THR A 207 -24.57 -3.17 3.55
N ALA A 208 -25.61 -3.12 2.71
CA ALA A 208 -25.46 -3.10 1.26
C ALA A 208 -24.76 -1.84 0.77
N PHE A 209 -25.07 -0.69 1.37
CA PHE A 209 -24.46 0.60 1.10
C PHE A 209 -22.95 0.61 1.41
N ILE A 210 -22.56 0.16 2.61
CA ILE A 210 -21.15 0.11 3.01
C ILE A 210 -20.36 -0.85 2.11
N ALA A 211 -20.92 -2.02 1.80
CA ALA A 211 -20.29 -2.99 0.91
C ALA A 211 -20.12 -2.44 -0.51
N ALA A 212 -21.16 -1.79 -1.05
CA ALA A 212 -21.15 -1.22 -2.39
C ALA A 212 -20.17 -0.06 -2.54
N TRP A 213 -20.05 0.80 -1.53
CA TRP A 213 -19.17 1.98 -1.53
C TRP A 213 -17.71 1.65 -1.83
N VAL A 214 -17.23 0.51 -1.34
CA VAL A 214 -15.83 0.10 -1.51
C VAL A 214 -15.65 -0.79 -2.75
N THR A 215 -16.69 -1.56 -3.10
CA THR A 215 -16.57 -2.66 -4.07
C THR A 215 -16.98 -2.26 -5.49
N ILE A 216 -17.89 -1.29 -5.61
CA ILE A 216 -18.45 -0.87 -6.89
C ILE A 216 -17.85 0.47 -7.29
N GLY A 217 -17.10 0.48 -8.38
CA GLY A 217 -16.34 1.64 -8.83
C GLY A 217 -17.02 2.39 -9.96
N LEU A 218 -18.31 2.79 -9.85
CA LEU A 218 -18.97 3.52 -10.94
C LEU A 218 -18.25 4.82 -11.30
N VAL A 219 -17.75 5.55 -10.30
CA VAL A 219 -16.96 6.78 -10.52
C VAL A 219 -15.65 6.47 -11.27
N GLN A 220 -15.08 5.29 -11.04
CA GLN A 220 -13.82 4.84 -11.65
C GLN A 220 -14.02 4.09 -12.97
N LEU A 221 -15.27 3.85 -13.37
CA LEU A 221 -15.64 3.04 -14.52
C LEU A 221 -15.01 3.53 -15.84
N PRO A 222 -14.93 4.85 -16.14
CA PRO A 222 -14.23 5.32 -17.34
C PRO A 222 -12.73 4.95 -17.34
N ALA A 223 -12.05 5.10 -16.21
CA ALA A 223 -10.63 4.78 -16.08
C ALA A 223 -10.40 3.26 -16.15
N GLU A 224 -11.27 2.48 -15.51
CA GLU A 224 -11.23 1.01 -15.54
C GLU A 224 -11.47 0.47 -16.95
N MET A 225 -12.44 1.03 -17.69
CA MET A 225 -12.71 0.67 -19.08
C MET A 225 -11.51 0.96 -19.98
N ALA A 226 -10.81 2.07 -19.77
CA ALA A 226 -9.62 2.43 -20.53
C ALA A 226 -8.43 1.49 -20.22
N ALA A 227 -8.28 1.04 -18.98
CA ALA A 227 -7.15 0.21 -18.55
C ALA A 227 -7.36 -1.30 -18.80
N LEU A 228 -8.57 -1.82 -18.56
CA LEU A 228 -8.87 -3.26 -18.52
C LEU A 228 -9.90 -3.71 -19.57
N GLY A 229 -10.50 -2.76 -20.29
CA GLY A 229 -11.48 -3.01 -21.33
C GLY A 229 -12.94 -2.98 -20.86
N LYS A 230 -13.81 -2.54 -21.77
CA LYS A 230 -15.25 -2.29 -21.51
C LYS A 230 -15.99 -3.51 -20.95
N LYS A 231 -15.77 -4.69 -21.54
CA LYS A 231 -16.45 -5.93 -21.12
C LYS A 231 -16.07 -6.32 -19.70
N PHE A 232 -14.78 -6.26 -19.38
CA PHE A 232 -14.28 -6.57 -18.04
C PHE A 232 -14.88 -5.63 -16.99
N ALA A 233 -14.79 -4.32 -17.19
CA ALA A 233 -15.27 -3.33 -16.23
C ALA A 233 -16.77 -3.47 -15.96
N LEU A 234 -17.59 -3.70 -16.99
CA LEU A 234 -19.04 -3.89 -16.83
C LEU A 234 -19.39 -5.17 -16.10
N ILE A 235 -18.76 -6.29 -16.46
CA ILE A 235 -19.00 -7.59 -15.80
C ILE A 235 -18.58 -7.51 -14.34
N ARG A 236 -17.40 -6.94 -14.04
CA ARG A 236 -16.91 -6.76 -12.66
C ARG A 236 -17.92 -5.97 -11.83
N ASN A 237 -18.32 -4.79 -12.28
CA ASN A 237 -19.24 -3.95 -11.51
C ASN A 237 -20.64 -4.58 -11.37
N ALA A 238 -21.15 -5.27 -12.41
CA ALA A 238 -22.43 -5.96 -12.34
C ALA A 238 -22.39 -7.14 -11.34
N LEU A 239 -21.32 -7.95 -11.37
CA LEU A 239 -21.12 -9.02 -10.40
C LEU A 239 -20.95 -8.47 -8.98
N SER A 240 -20.14 -7.43 -8.81
CA SER A 240 -19.98 -6.74 -7.52
C SER A 240 -21.31 -6.24 -6.97
N PHE A 241 -22.17 -5.67 -7.82
CA PHE A 241 -23.50 -5.20 -7.43
C PHE A 241 -24.35 -6.35 -6.88
N ALA A 242 -24.45 -7.46 -7.60
CA ALA A 242 -25.21 -8.64 -7.15
C ALA A 242 -24.63 -9.25 -5.87
N LEU A 243 -23.30 -9.34 -5.77
CA LEU A 243 -22.60 -9.87 -4.59
C LEU A 243 -22.81 -8.98 -3.37
N CYS A 244 -22.78 -7.65 -3.50
CA CYS A 244 -23.07 -6.74 -2.38
C CYS A 244 -24.47 -6.95 -1.83
N MET A 245 -25.47 -7.15 -2.69
CA MET A 245 -26.83 -7.47 -2.25
C MET A 245 -26.87 -8.81 -1.50
N ALA A 246 -26.25 -9.85 -2.04
CA ALA A 246 -26.21 -11.17 -1.40
C ALA A 246 -25.47 -11.15 -0.05
N ILE A 247 -24.32 -10.47 0.02
CA ILE A 247 -23.54 -10.29 1.25
C ILE A 247 -24.37 -9.55 2.30
N SER A 248 -25.11 -8.50 1.92
CA SER A 248 -25.98 -7.79 2.85
C SER A 248 -27.03 -8.73 3.45
N PHE A 249 -27.76 -9.46 2.62
CA PHE A 249 -28.77 -10.42 3.08
C PHE A 249 -28.17 -11.48 4.00
N LEU A 250 -27.07 -12.12 3.60
CA LEU A 250 -26.42 -13.16 4.40
C LEU A 250 -25.93 -12.61 5.74
N THR A 251 -25.34 -11.41 5.74
CA THR A 251 -24.83 -10.77 6.96
C THR A 251 -25.95 -10.49 7.93
N VAL A 252 -27.04 -9.86 7.47
CA VAL A 252 -28.17 -9.48 8.34
C VAL A 252 -28.94 -10.70 8.83
N VAL A 253 -29.17 -11.70 7.99
CA VAL A 253 -29.81 -12.96 8.39
C VAL A 253 -28.97 -13.67 9.45
N THR A 254 -27.65 -13.74 9.25
CA THR A 254 -26.73 -14.35 10.23
C THR A 254 -26.71 -13.55 11.54
N TYR A 255 -26.68 -12.22 11.46
CA TYR A 255 -26.73 -11.34 12.63
C TYR A 255 -28.00 -11.56 13.47
N ASN A 256 -29.17 -11.59 12.82
CA ASN A 256 -30.44 -11.84 13.50
C ASN A 256 -30.49 -13.26 14.09
N ALA A 257 -29.98 -14.26 13.37
CA ALA A 257 -29.93 -15.63 13.86
C ALA A 257 -29.06 -15.80 15.13
N ILE A 258 -28.03 -14.99 15.30
CA ILE A 258 -27.15 -15.01 16.48
C ILE A 258 -27.79 -14.27 17.67
N LEU A 259 -28.49 -13.16 17.43
CA LEU A 259 -28.97 -12.27 18.48
C LEU A 259 -30.42 -12.50 18.93
N GLY A 260 -31.22 -13.27 18.16
CA GLY A 260 -32.60 -13.59 18.48
C GLY A 260 -33.58 -12.55 17.96
#